data_AF-A0A0F5FKP7-F1
#
_entry.id   AF-A0A0F5FKP7-F1
#
_cell.length_a   1.000
_cell.length_b   1.000
_cell.length_c   1.000
_cell.angle_alpha   90.00
_cell.angle_beta   90.00
_cell.angle_gamma   90.00
#
_symmetry.space_group_name_H-M   'P 1'
#
loop_
_entity.id
_entity.type
_entity.pdbx_description
1 polymer ?
#
loop_
_entity_poly.entity_id
_entity_poly.type
_entity_poly.pdbx_seq_one_letter_code
_entity_poly.pdbx_strand_id
1 'polypeptide(L)' 'MDDLLIRIITRLVRVHDEMGQKCFEDAAQRSLVAIARTVQVEAGRKAGLEQPSLGDGVLPFPLPNERKNAHQLEKL' A
#
# COMPACT_ATOMS: atom_id res chain seq x y z
N MET A 1 -11.49 9.41 -1.14
CA MET A 1 -10.05 9.31 -1.51
C MET A 1 -9.23 10.22 -0.60
N ASP A 2 -9.80 11.36 -0.22
CA ASP A 2 -9.20 12.38 0.65
C ASP A 2 -8.80 11.87 2.04
N ASP A 3 -9.61 11.02 2.68
CA ASP A 3 -9.28 10.44 3.99
C ASP A 3 -7.99 9.59 3.99
N LEU A 4 -7.72 8.88 2.89
CA LEU A 4 -6.50 8.09 2.75
C LEU A 4 -5.29 9.02 2.58
N LEU A 5 -5.44 10.06 1.75
CA LEU A 5 -4.40 11.05 1.52
C LEU A 5 -4.03 11.77 2.83
N ILE A 6 -5.05 12.21 3.58
CA ILE A 6 -4.89 12.83 4.90
C ILE A 6 -4.14 11.89 5.84
N ARG A 7 -4.56 10.62 5.92
CA ARG A 7 -3.88 9.62 6.77
C ARG A 7 -2.43 9.37 6.39
N ILE A 8 -2.11 9.38 5.10
CA ILE A 8 -0.74 9.19 4.60
C ILE A 8 0.10 10.40 4.96
N ILE A 9 -0.38 11.62 4.67
CA ILE A 9 0.33 12.87 4.99
C ILE A 9 0.58 12.98 6.50
N THR A 10 -0.43 12.75 7.34
CA THR A 10 -0.26 12.79 8.80
C THR A 10 0.79 11.80 9.29
N ARG A 11 0.87 10.60 8.70
CA ARG A 11 1.89 9.61 9.07
C ARG A 11 3.28 9.99 8.57
N LEU A 12 3.40 10.52 7.37
CA LEU A 12 4.68 11.00 6.84
C LEU A 12 5.23 12.16 7.68
N VAL A 13 4.37 13.09 8.10
CA VAL A 13 4.78 14.18 9.02
C VAL A 13 5.35 13.61 10.33
N ARG A 14 4.71 12.59 10.92
CA ARG A 14 5.27 11.93 12.11
C ARG A 14 6.60 11.25 11.85
N VAL A 15 6.77 10.60 10.70
CA VAL A 15 8.07 9.99 10.33
C VAL A 15 9.14 11.07 10.21
N HIS A 16 8.81 12.22 9.65
CA HIS A 16 9.74 13.36 9.60
C HIS A 16 10.11 13.82 11.00
N ASP A 17 9.12 14.02 11.87
CA ASP A 17 9.34 14.56 13.22
C ASP A 17 10.09 13.58 14.13
N GLU A 18 9.83 12.27 14.00
CA GLU A 18 10.39 11.24 14.87
C GLU A 18 11.71 10.64 14.34
N MET A 19 11.90 10.59 13.01
CA MET A 19 13.00 9.87 12.36
C MET A 19 13.85 10.74 11.42
N GLY A 20 13.41 11.97 11.13
CA GLY A 20 14.13 12.93 10.31
C GLY A 20 13.88 12.81 8.80
N GLN A 21 14.47 13.76 8.07
CA GLN A 21 14.23 14.02 6.65
C GLN A 21 14.46 12.80 5.75
N LYS A 22 15.56 12.06 5.93
CA LYS A 22 15.90 10.94 5.05
C LYS A 22 14.87 9.81 5.15
N CYS A 23 14.43 9.48 6.38
CA CYS A 23 13.39 8.48 6.60
C CYS A 23 12.04 8.91 6.05
N PHE A 24 11.74 10.21 6.14
CA PHE A 24 10.56 10.80 5.52
C PHE A 24 10.57 10.65 3.99
N GLU A 25 11.68 11.01 3.32
CA GLU A 25 11.82 10.91 1.87
C GLU A 25 11.66 9.46 1.37
N ASP A 26 12.31 8.51 2.04
CA ASP A 26 12.18 7.08 1.74
C ASP A 26 10.72 6.59 1.91
N ALA A 27 10.07 6.97 3.01
CA ALA A 27 8.68 6.60 3.29
C ALA A 27 7.70 7.23 2.28
N ALA A 28 7.92 8.49 1.90
CA ALA A 28 7.11 9.20 0.91
C ALA A 28 7.24 8.54 -0.46
N GLN A 29 8.46 8.25 -0.91
CA GLN A 29 8.71 7.56 -2.18
C GLN A 29 8.02 6.20 -2.23
N ARG A 30 8.17 5.38 -1.17
CA ARG A 30 7.51 4.06 -1.09
C ARG A 30 5.98 4.18 -1.12
N SER A 31 5.43 5.17 -0.42
CA SER A 31 3.99 5.41 -0.37
C SER A 31 3.44 5.77 -1.76
N LEU A 32 4.13 6.66 -2.49
CA LEU A 32 3.76 7.04 -3.85
C LEU A 32 3.79 5.85 -4.82
N VAL A 33 4.84 5.02 -4.75
CA VAL A 33 4.95 3.80 -5.58
C VAL A 33 3.82 2.82 -5.27
N ALA A 34 3.50 2.61 -3.99
CA ALA A 34 2.41 1.72 -3.58
C ALA A 34 1.04 2.20 -4.08
N ILE A 35 0.77 3.51 -4.03
CA ILE A 35 -0.45 4.11 -4.57
C ILE A 35 -0.51 3.89 -6.09
N ALA A 36 0.57 4.21 -6.82
CA ALA A 36 0.63 4.07 -8.26
C ALA A 36 0.38 2.62 -8.71
N ARG A 37 1.03 1.65 -8.03
CA ARG A 37 0.80 0.22 -8.29
C ARG A 37 -0.63 -0.21 -7.99
N THR A 38 -1.23 0.28 -6.91
CA THR A 38 -2.62 -0.03 -6.56
C THR A 38 -3.58 0.47 -7.64
N VAL A 39 -3.39 1.71 -8.12
CA VAL A 39 -4.17 2.29 -9.22
C VAL A 39 -3.98 1.48 -10.51
N GLN A 40 -2.74 1.07 -10.81
CA GLN A 40 -2.44 0.24 -11.97
C GLN A 40 -3.16 -1.12 -11.91
N VAL A 41 -3.13 -1.78 -10.76
CA VAL A 41 -3.83 -3.06 -10.54
C VAL A 41 -5.34 -2.89 -10.68
N GLU A 42 -5.91 -1.82 -10.12
CA GLU A 42 -7.35 -1.55 -10.22
C GLU A 42 -7.77 -1.25 -11.67
N ALA A 43 -6.96 -0.49 -12.40
CA ALA A 43 -7.15 -0.22 -13.82
C ALA A 43 -7.06 -1.51 -14.65
N GLY A 44 -6.06 -2.36 -14.38
CA GLY A 44 -5.92 -3.67 -15.01
C GLY A 44 -7.14 -4.56 -14.79
N ARG A 45 -7.63 -4.62 -13.55
CA ARG A 45 -8.86 -5.35 -13.20
C ARG A 45 -10.08 -4.82 -13.96
N LYS A 46 -10.23 -3.49 -14.04
CA LYS A 46 -11.33 -2.85 -14.79
C LYS A 46 -11.25 -3.10 -16.29
N ALA A 47 -10.04 -3.21 -16.83
CA ALA A 47 -9.79 -3.50 -18.24
C ALA A 47 -9.86 -5.01 -18.58
N GLY A 48 -10.10 -5.89 -17.60
CA GLY A 48 -10.11 -7.34 -17.81
C GLY A 48 -8.72 -7.94 -18.11
N LEU A 49 -7.65 -7.22 -17.78
CA LEU A 49 -6.27 -7.71 -17.91
C LEU A 49 -5.95 -8.65 -16.74
N GLU A 50 -5.14 -9.69 -16.99
CA GLU A 50 -4.69 -10.60 -15.94
C GLU A 50 -4.02 -9.83 -14.79
N GLN A 51 -4.26 -10.26 -13.55
CA GLN A 51 -3.67 -9.63 -12.37
C GLN A 51 -2.14 -9.74 -12.45
N PRO A 52 -1.40 -8.61 -12.37
CA PRO A 52 0.05 -8.67 -12.37
C PRO A 52 0.51 -9.45 -11.13
N SER A 53 1.43 -10.40 -11.30
CA SER A 53 2.03 -11.06 -10.15
C SER A 53 2.76 -10.01 -9.33
N LEU A 54 2.32 -9.84 -8.08
CA LEU A 54 3.09 -9.07 -7.11
C LEU A 54 4.37 -9.89 -6.91
N GLY A 55 5.49 -9.42 -7.48
CA GLY A 55 6.77 -10.10 -7.35
C GLY A 55 7.12 -10.39 -5.89
N ASP A 56 7.96 -11.40 -5.67
CA ASP A 56 8.33 -11.86 -4.33
C ASP A 56 8.73 -10.69 -3.41
N GLY A 57 8.12 -10.66 -2.21
CA GLY A 57 8.40 -9.66 -1.18
C GLY A 57 7.49 -8.43 -1.18
N VAL A 58 6.49 -8.32 -2.06
CA VAL A 58 5.49 -7.24 -2.00
C VAL A 58 4.25 -7.71 -1.24
N LEU A 59 4.07 -7.24 -0.01
CA LEU A 59 2.83 -7.47 0.74
C LEU A 59 1.67 -6.67 0.12
N PRO A 60 0.50 -7.28 -0.13
CA PRO A 60 -0.66 -6.57 -0.64
C PRO A 60 -1.14 -5.53 0.38
N PHE A 61 -1.47 -4.34 -0.12
CA PHE A 61 -2.05 -3.30 0.71
C PHE A 61 -3.48 -3.72 1.13
N PRO A 62 -3.79 -3.77 2.44
CA PRO A 62 -5.07 -4.30 2.89
C PRO A 62 -6.18 -3.34 2.49
N LEU A 63 -6.91 -3.68 1.43
CA LEU A 63 -8.15 -3.01 1.11
C LEU A 63 -9.22 -3.47 2.13
N PRO A 64 -10.13 -2.58 2.57
CA PRO A 64 -11.11 -2.86 3.64
C PRO A 64 -12.01 -4.09 3.42
N ASN A 65 -12.05 -4.67 2.22
CA ASN A 65 -12.93 -5.78 1.87
C ASN A 65 -12.28 -7.20 1.96
N GLU A 66 -11.00 -7.33 2.32
CA GLU A 66 -10.31 -8.65 2.31
C GLU A 66 -10.13 -9.33 3.68
N ARG A 67 -10.96 -9.00 4.68
CA ARG A 67 -10.90 -9.61 6.04
C ARG A 67 -11.44 -11.04 6.16
N LYS A 68 -11.51 -11.84 5.08
CA LYS A 68 -12.08 -13.20 5.18
C LYS A 68 -11.05 -14.35 5.21
N ASN A 69 -9.80 -14.16 4.83
CA ASN A 69 -8.86 -15.28 4.66
C ASN A 69 -7.67 -15.34 5.64
N ALA A 70 -7.59 -14.46 6.64
CA ALA A 70 -6.48 -14.47 7.60
C ALA A 70 -6.51 -15.63 8.61
N HIS A 71 -7.56 -16.47 8.62
CA HIS A 71 -7.72 -17.54 9.62
C HIS A 71 -7.20 -18.92 9.20
N GLN A 72 -6.60 -19.07 8.00
CA GLN A 72 -6.06 -20.36 7.55
C GLN A 72 -4.54 -20.53 7.66
N LEU A 73 -3.80 -19.49 8.07
CA LEU A 73 -2.32 -19.54 8.10
C LEU A 73 -1.71 -19.97 9.45
N GLU A 74 -2.51 -20.30 10.47
CA GLU A 74 -2.02 -20.75 11.79
C GLU A 74 -1.89 -22.29 11.93
N LYS A 75 -2.04 -23.07 10.86
CA LYS A 75 -1.93 -24.55 10.92
C LYS A 75 -1.05 -25.17 9.83
N LEU A 76 0.15 -24.62 9.64
CA LEU A 76 1.26 -25.34 8.99
C LEU A 76 2.51 -25.23 9.84
#